data_AF-A0A4V2MWR0-F1
#
_entry.id   AF-A0A4V2MWR0-F1
#
_cell.length_a   1.000
_cell.length_b   1.000
_cell.length_c   1.000
_cell.angle_alpha   90.00
_cell.angle_beta   90.00
_cell.angle_gamma   90.00
#
_symmetry.space_group_name_H-M   'P 1'
#
loop_
_entity.id
_entity.type
_entity.pdbx_description
1 polymer ?
#
loop_
_entity_poly.entity_id
_entity_poly.type
_entity_poly.pdbx_seq_one_letter_code
_entity_poly.pdbx_strand_id
1 'polypeptide(L)'
;MSGVNLSALTTALGALVTNGFNLATLQTNAGSKLTADMNNAIDWTSATQGWVQPIALLTVYARNLAGLAADFSTYLPDVVNASSESGRTSSLWTFIATINTTPRLSTTAFESWQTSMATCATNFATILTSTSNTDPALLSILSTLQKYNQLIPAAIQAAQVLDNYQTSVGEEVAGIMMWAAKPTVSGKDIPFLLKTFKYTSTSSYDSDNIILTNWTQTNWLAFQGTTS
;
A
#
# COMPACT_ATOMS: atom_id res chain seq x y z
N MET A 1 17.11 -4.98 -10.74
CA MET A 1 16.27 -6.15 -10.36
C MET A 1 15.44 -5.73 -9.18
N SER A 2 14.16 -5.39 -9.40
CA SER A 2 13.20 -5.18 -8.33
C SER A 2 12.84 -6.54 -7.72
N GLY A 3 12.85 -6.62 -6.40
CA GLY A 3 12.07 -7.61 -5.67
C GLY A 3 11.19 -6.80 -4.74
N VAL A 4 9.88 -6.82 -4.95
CA VAL A 4 8.98 -6.06 -4.08
C VAL A 4 8.99 -6.67 -2.67
N ASN A 5 9.45 -5.90 -1.67
CA ASN A 5 9.51 -6.35 -0.28
C ASN A 5 8.38 -5.72 0.54
N LEU A 6 7.34 -6.51 0.81
CA LEU A 6 6.11 -6.04 1.47
C LEU A 6 6.11 -6.25 3.00
N SER A 7 7.21 -6.72 3.59
CA SER A 7 7.28 -7.06 5.02
C SER A 7 7.04 -5.86 5.96
N ALA A 8 7.68 -4.72 5.67
CA ALA A 8 7.50 -3.49 6.41
C ALA A 8 6.05 -2.98 6.31
N LEU A 9 5.45 -3.09 5.11
CA LEU A 9 4.07 -2.72 4.87
C LEU A 9 3.11 -3.60 5.68
N THR A 10 3.23 -4.93 5.59
CA THR A 10 2.42 -5.86 6.40
C THR A 10 2.51 -5.55 7.89
N THR A 11 3.73 -5.28 8.38
CA THR A 11 3.95 -4.97 9.80
C THR A 11 3.24 -3.68 10.21
N ALA A 12 3.38 -2.61 9.42
CA ALA A 12 2.74 -1.33 9.69
C ALA A 12 1.21 -1.42 9.67
N LEU A 13 0.65 -2.14 8.69
CA LEU A 13 -0.79 -2.37 8.61
C LEU A 13 -1.31 -3.21 9.78
N GLY A 14 -0.59 -4.27 10.16
CA GLY A 14 -0.95 -5.09 11.33
C GLY A 14 -0.96 -4.31 12.63
N ALA A 15 -0.03 -3.36 12.80
CA ALA A 15 0.00 -2.49 13.97
C ALA A 15 -1.22 -1.55 14.04
N LEU A 16 -1.68 -1.01 12.89
CA LEU A 16 -2.91 -0.20 12.82
C LEU A 16 -4.14 -1.00 13.21
N VAL A 17 -4.29 -2.19 12.63
CA VAL A 17 -5.40 -3.11 12.91
C VAL A 17 -5.43 -3.49 14.39
N THR A 18 -4.27 -3.88 14.93
CA THR A 18 -4.12 -4.22 16.36
C THR A 18 -4.48 -3.04 17.26
N ASN A 19 -4.07 -1.83 16.91
CA ASN A 19 -4.42 -0.63 17.67
C ASN A 19 -5.93 -0.36 17.67
N GLY A 20 -6.60 -0.56 16.52
CA GLY A 20 -8.05 -0.45 16.41
C GLY A 20 -8.80 -1.46 17.29
N PHE A 21 -8.37 -2.72 17.32
CA PHE A 21 -8.95 -3.75 18.20
C PHE A 21 -8.70 -3.49 19.68
N ASN A 22 -7.49 -3.05 20.04
CA ASN A 22 -7.19 -2.64 21.41
C ASN A 22 -8.12 -1.50 21.85
N LEU A 23 -8.36 -0.54 20.96
CA LEU A 23 -9.25 0.58 21.26
C LEU A 23 -10.71 0.14 21.43
N ALA A 24 -11.21 -0.77 20.58
CA ALA A 24 -12.55 -1.35 20.72
C ALA A 24 -12.72 -2.11 22.04
N THR A 25 -11.69 -2.85 22.44
CA THR A 25 -11.66 -3.57 23.73
C THR A 25 -11.67 -2.60 24.90
N LEU A 26 -10.83 -1.55 24.84
CA LEU A 26 -10.77 -0.51 25.87
C LEU A 26 -12.08 0.26 25.99
N GLN A 27 -12.76 0.56 24.87
CA GLN A 27 -14.08 1.17 24.86
C GLN A 27 -15.09 0.33 25.64
N THR A 28 -15.14 -0.97 25.35
CA THR A 28 -16.04 -1.92 26.02
C THR A 28 -15.74 -2.00 27.52
N ASN A 29 -14.46 -2.11 27.87
CA ASN A 29 -14.02 -2.23 29.27
C ASN A 29 -14.18 -0.94 30.08
N ALA A 30 -14.13 0.23 29.43
CA ALA A 30 -14.37 1.50 30.10
C ALA A 30 -15.83 1.63 30.54
N GLY A 31 -16.78 1.05 29.79
CA GLY A 31 -18.18 0.95 30.19
C GLY A 31 -18.77 2.28 30.69
N SER A 32 -19.31 2.27 31.92
CA SER A 32 -19.92 3.45 32.54
C SER A 32 -18.94 4.56 32.93
N LYS A 33 -17.62 4.36 32.77
CA LYS A 33 -16.61 5.40 33.04
C LYS A 33 -16.55 6.45 31.94
N LEU A 34 -17.01 6.14 30.73
CA LEU A 34 -17.13 7.10 29.63
C LEU A 34 -18.39 7.95 29.85
N THR A 35 -18.20 9.23 30.14
CA THR A 35 -19.30 10.20 30.14
C THR A 35 -19.80 10.44 28.71
N ALA A 36 -20.95 11.11 28.57
CA ALA A 36 -21.48 11.50 27.27
C ALA A 36 -20.47 12.38 26.49
N ASP A 37 -19.86 13.37 27.16
CA ASP A 37 -18.89 14.27 26.53
C ASP A 37 -17.64 13.51 26.06
N MET A 38 -17.15 12.58 26.89
CA MET A 38 -16.03 11.70 26.54
C MET A 38 -16.33 10.82 25.33
N ASN A 39 -17.55 10.27 25.26
CA ASN A 39 -17.99 9.48 24.12
C ASN A 39 -18.12 10.31 22.84
N ASN A 40 -18.62 11.55 22.94
CA ASN A 40 -18.77 12.44 21.80
C ASN A 40 -17.44 13.04 21.31
N ALA A 41 -16.39 13.01 22.14
CA ALA A 41 -15.06 13.48 21.77
C ALA A 41 -14.32 12.53 20.81
N ILE A 42 -14.75 11.27 20.74
CA ILE A 42 -14.12 10.23 19.93
C ILE A 42 -15.13 9.75 18.89
N ASP A 43 -14.77 9.86 17.61
CA ASP A 43 -15.44 9.10 16.56
C ASP A 43 -15.01 7.63 16.69
N TRP A 44 -15.77 6.86 17.48
CA TRP A 44 -15.45 5.46 17.76
C TRP A 44 -15.44 4.58 16.53
N THR A 45 -16.25 4.88 15.52
CA THR A 45 -16.25 4.13 14.25
C THR A 45 -14.93 4.36 13.53
N SER A 46 -14.52 5.62 13.36
CA SER A 46 -13.22 5.94 12.76
C SER A 46 -12.06 5.41 13.58
N ALA A 47 -12.15 5.42 14.92
CA ALA A 47 -11.05 5.04 15.79
C ALA A 47 -10.85 3.52 15.89
N THR A 48 -11.90 2.73 15.72
CA THR A 48 -11.84 1.26 15.80
C THR A 48 -11.76 0.59 14.42
N GLN A 49 -12.32 1.22 13.37
CA GLN A 49 -12.46 0.64 12.04
C GLN A 49 -11.95 1.53 10.89
N GLY A 50 -11.47 2.75 11.17
CA GLY A 50 -11.02 3.68 10.11
C GLY A 50 -9.83 3.18 9.28
N TRP A 51 -9.12 2.15 9.74
CA TRP A 51 -8.07 1.47 8.97
C TRP A 51 -8.60 0.69 7.76
N VAL A 52 -9.89 0.31 7.74
CA VAL A 52 -10.46 -0.59 6.73
C VAL A 52 -10.36 0.02 5.33
N GLN A 53 -10.81 1.26 5.15
CA GLN A 53 -10.82 1.94 3.86
C GLN A 53 -9.41 2.14 3.27
N PRO A 54 -8.42 2.74 3.97
CA PRO A 54 -7.10 2.95 3.39
C PRO A 54 -6.38 1.64 3.07
N ILE A 55 -6.55 0.58 3.87
CA ILE A 55 -6.00 -0.75 3.56
C ILE A 55 -6.69 -1.38 2.34
N ALA A 56 -8.00 -1.23 2.19
CA ALA A 56 -8.72 -1.71 1.01
C ALA A 56 -8.21 -1.03 -0.28
N LEU A 57 -8.04 0.29 -0.26
CA LEU A 57 -7.48 1.05 -1.39
C LEU A 57 -6.05 0.62 -1.72
N LEU A 58 -5.21 0.40 -0.71
CA LEU A 58 -3.85 -0.09 -0.87
C LEU A 58 -3.82 -1.51 -1.45
N THR A 59 -4.77 -2.37 -1.05
CA THR A 59 -4.92 -3.73 -1.58
C THR A 59 -5.31 -3.71 -3.05
N VAL A 60 -6.24 -2.82 -3.45
CA VAL A 60 -6.58 -2.60 -4.87
C VAL A 60 -5.37 -2.12 -5.65
N TYR A 61 -4.61 -1.17 -5.11
CA TYR A 61 -3.39 -0.68 -5.75
C TYR A 61 -2.35 -1.79 -5.95
N ALA A 62 -2.04 -2.57 -4.92
CA ALA A 62 -1.13 -3.72 -5.04
C ALA A 62 -1.61 -4.76 -6.07
N ARG A 63 -2.93 -4.99 -6.18
CA ARG A 63 -3.50 -5.87 -7.21
C ARG A 63 -3.31 -5.30 -8.62
N ASN A 64 -3.51 -4.00 -8.80
CA ASN A 64 -3.25 -3.35 -10.08
C ASN A 64 -1.76 -3.47 -10.46
N LEU A 65 -0.85 -3.32 -9.50
CA LEU A 65 0.59 -3.51 -9.71
C LEU A 65 0.94 -4.98 -10.06
N ALA A 66 0.23 -5.96 -9.48
CA ALA A 66 0.37 -7.37 -9.87
C ALA A 66 -0.06 -7.58 -11.33
N GLY A 67 -1.18 -6.96 -11.73
CA GLY A 67 -1.64 -6.93 -13.12
C GLY A 67 -0.62 -6.31 -14.06
N LEU A 68 -0.06 -5.14 -13.72
CA LEU A 68 1.02 -4.52 -14.50
C LEU A 68 2.24 -5.44 -14.64
N ALA A 69 2.63 -6.12 -13.57
CA ALA A 69 3.75 -7.06 -13.61
C ALA A 69 3.48 -8.23 -14.58
N ALA A 70 2.27 -8.78 -14.54
CA ALA A 70 1.82 -9.83 -15.45
C ALA A 70 1.79 -9.34 -16.90
N ASP A 71 1.15 -8.19 -17.14
CA ASP A 71 1.02 -7.59 -18.47
C ASP A 71 2.39 -7.30 -19.08
N PHE A 72 3.35 -6.81 -18.29
CA PHE A 72 4.68 -6.53 -18.82
C PHE A 72 5.34 -7.79 -19.38
N SER A 73 5.27 -8.91 -18.64
CA SER A 73 5.78 -10.20 -19.12
C SER A 73 5.13 -10.64 -20.44
N THR A 74 3.86 -10.31 -20.68
CA THR A 74 3.18 -10.62 -21.95
C THR A 74 3.66 -9.78 -23.14
N TYR A 75 4.22 -8.59 -22.89
CA TYR A 75 4.76 -7.72 -23.94
C TYR A 75 6.21 -8.03 -24.32
N LEU A 76 6.98 -8.71 -23.45
CA LEU A 76 8.38 -9.04 -23.74
C LEU A 76 8.58 -9.89 -25.01
N PRO A 77 7.73 -10.91 -25.34
CA PRO A 77 7.81 -11.63 -26.61
C PRO A 77 7.67 -10.72 -27.84
N ASP A 78 6.73 -9.78 -27.82
CA ASP A 78 6.51 -8.85 -28.93
C ASP A 78 7.78 -8.03 -29.19
N VAL A 79 8.42 -7.56 -28.13
CA VAL A 79 9.65 -6.77 -28.21
C VAL A 79 10.83 -7.60 -28.69
N VAL A 80 11.01 -8.82 -28.18
CA VAL A 80 12.15 -9.68 -28.54
C VAL A 80 12.04 -10.23 -29.96
N ASN A 81 10.82 -10.54 -30.41
CA ASN A 81 10.58 -11.19 -31.70
C ASN A 81 10.26 -10.22 -32.84
N ALA A 82 10.01 -8.94 -32.54
CA ALA A 82 9.70 -7.95 -33.56
C ALA A 82 10.87 -7.69 -34.53
N SER A 83 10.55 -7.73 -35.83
CA SER A 83 11.48 -7.45 -36.93
C SER A 83 11.56 -5.96 -37.29
N SER A 84 10.66 -5.12 -36.78
CA SER A 84 10.62 -3.67 -37.03
C SER A 84 10.67 -2.87 -35.73
N GLU A 85 11.07 -1.59 -35.84
CA GLU A 85 11.02 -0.64 -34.72
C GLU A 85 9.60 -0.45 -34.19
N SER A 86 8.62 -0.30 -35.08
CA SER A 86 7.21 -0.17 -34.71
C SER A 86 6.74 -1.40 -33.92
N GLY A 87 7.09 -2.61 -34.36
CA GLY A 87 6.75 -3.84 -33.65
C GLY A 87 7.36 -3.91 -32.25
N ARG A 88 8.58 -3.39 -32.07
CA ARG A 88 9.23 -3.36 -30.74
C ARG A 88 8.63 -2.31 -29.80
N THR A 89 8.10 -1.21 -30.33
CA THR A 89 7.73 -0.03 -29.52
C THR A 89 6.23 0.08 -29.24
N SER A 90 5.35 -0.42 -30.12
CA SER A 90 3.90 -0.30 -29.94
C SER A 90 3.39 -0.91 -28.63
N SER A 91 3.79 -2.15 -28.31
CA SER A 91 3.37 -2.83 -27.07
C SER A 91 3.88 -2.11 -25.81
N LEU A 92 5.09 -1.52 -25.87
CA LEU A 92 5.67 -0.75 -24.77
C LEU A 92 4.93 0.57 -24.53
N TRP A 93 4.50 1.26 -25.61
CA TRP A 93 3.69 2.48 -25.50
C TRP A 93 2.35 2.23 -24.82
N THR A 94 1.67 1.13 -25.21
CA THR A 94 0.44 0.69 -24.55
C THR A 94 0.67 0.45 -23.05
N PHE A 95 1.78 -0.22 -22.70
CA PHE A 95 2.09 -0.50 -21.31
C PHE A 95 2.38 0.77 -20.49
N ILE A 96 3.15 1.73 -21.02
CA ILE A 96 3.40 3.03 -20.35
C ILE A 96 2.08 3.78 -20.08
N ALA A 97 1.14 3.76 -21.02
CA ALA A 97 -0.17 4.37 -20.81
C ALA A 97 -0.93 3.73 -19.62
N THR A 98 -0.87 2.41 -19.48
CA THR A 98 -1.44 1.68 -18.34
C THR A 98 -0.75 2.04 -17.01
N ILE A 99 0.59 2.14 -17.00
CA ILE A 99 1.33 2.59 -15.81
C ILE A 99 0.85 3.97 -15.37
N ASN A 100 0.78 4.93 -16.30
CA ASN A 100 0.43 6.33 -16.00
C ASN A 100 -1.02 6.52 -15.53
N THR A 101 -1.90 5.57 -15.82
CA THR A 101 -3.32 5.62 -15.42
C THR A 101 -3.62 4.82 -14.16
N THR A 102 -2.65 4.07 -13.63
CA THR A 102 -2.81 3.28 -12.40
C THR A 102 -2.81 4.20 -11.18
N PRO A 103 -3.92 4.31 -10.42
CA PRO A 103 -4.10 5.37 -9.43
C PRO A 103 -3.48 5.04 -8.06
N ARG A 104 -2.97 6.08 -7.38
CA ARG A 104 -2.33 6.03 -6.04
C ARG A 104 -3.24 6.60 -4.94
N LEU A 105 -4.34 5.91 -4.62
CA LEU A 105 -5.42 6.48 -3.79
C LEU A 105 -5.28 6.25 -2.28
N SER A 106 -4.37 5.38 -1.84
CA SER A 106 -4.27 4.98 -0.42
C SER A 106 -3.77 6.10 0.49
N THR A 107 -2.84 6.94 0.02
CA THR A 107 -2.19 7.99 0.84
C THR A 107 -3.19 9.02 1.35
N THR A 108 -4.05 9.55 0.47
CA THR A 108 -5.08 10.52 0.85
C THR A 108 -6.08 9.97 1.87
N ALA A 109 -6.42 8.68 1.78
CA ALA A 109 -7.29 8.04 2.77
C ALA A 109 -6.60 7.92 4.15
N PHE A 110 -5.30 7.58 4.17
CA PHE A 110 -4.53 7.58 5.41
C PHE A 110 -4.40 8.99 6.03
N GLU A 111 -4.13 10.01 5.23
CA GLU A 111 -4.01 11.41 5.70
C GLU A 111 -5.32 11.95 6.27
N SER A 112 -6.44 11.65 5.61
CA SER A 112 -7.77 12.00 6.11
C SER A 112 -8.04 11.32 7.45
N TRP A 113 -7.75 10.03 7.56
CA TRP A 113 -7.93 9.29 8.81
C TRP A 113 -6.99 9.78 9.93
N GLN A 114 -5.75 10.14 9.61
CA GLN A 114 -4.79 10.73 10.55
C GLN A 114 -5.35 12.01 11.18
N THR A 115 -5.96 12.87 10.37
CA THR A 115 -6.57 14.12 10.83
C THR A 115 -7.71 13.85 11.82
N SER A 116 -8.56 12.87 11.51
CA SER A 116 -9.65 12.43 12.40
C SER A 116 -9.11 11.89 13.74
N MET A 117 -8.05 11.07 13.71
CA MET A 117 -7.46 10.50 14.94
C MET A 117 -6.77 11.55 15.80
N ALA A 118 -6.04 12.48 15.20
CA ALA A 118 -5.44 13.61 15.91
C ALA A 118 -6.52 14.47 16.60
N THR A 119 -7.66 14.69 15.94
CA THR A 119 -8.80 15.41 16.49
C THR A 119 -9.41 14.66 17.67
N CYS A 120 -9.68 13.35 17.52
CA CYS A 120 -10.21 12.52 18.61
C CYS A 120 -9.29 12.52 19.84
N ALA A 121 -7.98 12.33 19.64
CA ALA A 121 -7.00 12.34 20.72
C ALA A 121 -6.97 13.70 21.46
N THR A 122 -7.02 14.81 20.71
CA THR A 122 -6.98 16.16 21.27
C THR A 122 -8.25 16.49 22.06
N ASN A 123 -9.42 16.19 21.50
CA ASN A 123 -10.71 16.43 22.16
C ASN A 123 -10.82 15.61 23.45
N PHE A 124 -10.45 14.34 23.38
CA PHE A 124 -10.51 13.45 24.55
C PHE A 124 -9.50 13.87 25.63
N ALA A 125 -8.26 14.22 25.26
CA ALA A 125 -7.27 14.76 26.20
C ALA A 125 -7.74 16.05 26.89
N THR A 126 -8.40 16.93 26.14
CA THR A 126 -8.94 18.19 26.67
C THR A 126 -9.99 17.93 27.75
N ILE A 127 -10.90 16.97 27.54
CA ILE A 127 -11.92 16.60 28.53
C ILE A 127 -11.30 15.96 29.77
N LEU A 128 -10.35 15.04 29.61
CA LEU A 128 -9.65 14.44 30.76
C LEU A 128 -8.93 15.50 31.59
N THR A 129 -8.31 16.48 30.93
CA THR A 129 -7.61 17.59 31.59
C THR A 129 -8.59 18.50 32.32
N SER A 130 -9.68 18.94 31.67
CA SER A 130 -10.66 19.87 32.26
C SER A 130 -11.40 19.27 33.46
N THR A 131 -11.58 17.95 33.46
CA THR A 131 -12.22 17.21 34.56
C THR A 131 -11.22 16.67 35.59
N SER A 132 -9.91 16.90 35.40
CA SER A 132 -8.84 16.32 36.22
C SER A 132 -8.96 14.79 36.37
N ASN A 133 -9.45 14.12 35.33
CA ASN A 133 -9.72 12.69 35.37
C ASN A 133 -8.42 11.87 35.20
N THR A 134 -8.14 11.02 36.17
CA THR A 134 -6.93 10.19 36.25
C THR A 134 -7.24 8.69 36.18
N ASP A 135 -8.44 8.29 35.76
CA ASP A 135 -8.80 6.88 35.64
C ASP A 135 -7.88 6.15 34.64
N PRO A 136 -7.18 5.07 35.07
CA PRO A 136 -6.22 4.38 34.20
C PRO A 136 -6.82 3.82 32.91
N ALA A 137 -8.11 3.44 32.89
CA ALA A 137 -8.76 2.93 31.68
C ALA A 137 -8.95 4.05 30.65
N LEU A 138 -9.35 5.24 31.11
CA LEU A 138 -9.51 6.41 30.23
C LEU A 138 -8.15 6.91 29.73
N LEU A 139 -7.12 6.92 30.57
CA LEU A 139 -5.75 7.22 30.13
C LEU A 139 -5.21 6.21 29.11
N SER A 140 -5.60 4.94 29.23
CA SER A 140 -5.24 3.90 28.24
C SER A 140 -5.92 4.12 26.89
N ILE A 141 -7.17 4.57 26.87
CA ILE A 141 -7.88 5.01 25.65
C ILE A 141 -7.10 6.16 24.99
N LEU A 142 -6.76 7.20 25.77
CA LEU A 142 -6.01 8.34 25.25
C LEU A 142 -4.66 7.91 24.67
N SER A 143 -3.89 7.09 25.39
CA SER A 143 -2.61 6.58 24.90
C SER A 143 -2.75 5.79 23.59
N THR A 144 -3.81 4.98 23.47
CA THR A 144 -4.10 4.20 22.26
C THR A 144 -4.51 5.08 21.08
N LEU A 145 -5.30 6.14 21.31
CA LEU A 145 -5.58 7.16 20.28
C LEU A 145 -4.31 7.87 19.82
N GLN A 146 -3.44 8.26 20.77
CA GLN A 146 -2.18 8.95 20.46
C GLN A 146 -1.20 8.10 19.66
N LYS A 147 -1.23 6.76 19.79
CA LYS A 147 -0.40 5.86 18.97
C LYS A 147 -0.65 6.04 17.47
N TYR A 148 -1.85 6.46 17.05
CA TYR A 148 -2.11 6.72 15.63
C TYR A 148 -1.21 7.80 15.02
N ASN A 149 -0.70 8.75 15.83
CA ASN A 149 0.26 9.77 15.39
C ASN A 149 1.60 9.18 14.93
N GLN A 150 1.91 7.94 15.31
CA GLN A 150 3.12 7.23 14.87
C GLN A 150 2.77 6.14 13.85
N LEU A 151 1.69 5.39 14.10
CA LEU A 151 1.33 4.23 13.28
C LEU A 151 0.85 4.63 11.88
N ILE A 152 0.06 5.69 11.74
CA ILE A 152 -0.45 6.11 10.42
C ILE A 152 0.69 6.62 9.54
N PRO A 153 1.58 7.52 9.99
CA PRO A 153 2.76 7.91 9.22
C PRO A 153 3.67 6.74 8.85
N ALA A 154 3.86 5.76 9.75
CA ALA A 154 4.64 4.56 9.44
C ALA A 154 3.99 3.72 8.33
N ALA A 155 2.66 3.61 8.31
CA ALA A 155 1.94 2.92 7.24
C ALA A 155 2.03 3.68 5.90
N ILE A 156 1.92 5.02 5.92
CA ILE A 156 2.11 5.86 4.73
C ILE A 156 3.53 5.66 4.18
N GLN A 157 4.55 5.74 5.03
CA GLN A 157 5.94 5.55 4.63
C GLN A 157 6.17 4.14 4.07
N ALA A 158 5.64 3.11 4.72
CA ALA A 158 5.77 1.74 4.24
C ALA A 158 5.05 1.52 2.89
N ALA A 159 3.93 2.23 2.65
CA ALA A 159 3.19 2.13 1.39
C ALA A 159 3.98 2.68 0.18
N GLN A 160 4.98 3.54 0.41
CA GLN A 160 5.85 4.06 -0.65
C GLN A 160 6.61 2.95 -1.40
N VAL A 161 6.73 1.74 -0.82
CA VAL A 161 7.32 0.59 -1.53
C VAL A 161 6.56 0.26 -2.83
N LEU A 162 5.24 0.44 -2.84
CA LEU A 162 4.41 0.20 -4.02
C LEU A 162 4.59 1.30 -5.07
N ASP A 163 4.72 2.55 -4.62
CA ASP A 163 5.01 3.69 -5.51
C ASP A 163 6.39 3.58 -6.14
N ASN A 164 7.39 3.20 -5.36
CA ASN A 164 8.74 2.95 -5.84
C ASN A 164 8.74 1.81 -6.84
N TYR A 165 7.98 0.74 -6.58
CA TYR A 165 7.83 -0.36 -7.52
C TYR A 165 7.21 0.10 -8.85
N GLN A 166 6.09 0.84 -8.83
CA GLN A 166 5.47 1.38 -10.04
C GLN A 166 6.44 2.27 -10.83
N THR A 167 7.18 3.14 -10.14
CA THR A 167 8.19 4.01 -10.75
C THR A 167 9.31 3.19 -11.41
N SER A 168 9.86 2.19 -10.70
CA SER A 168 10.91 1.33 -11.25
C SER A 168 10.44 0.51 -12.46
N VAL A 169 9.18 0.05 -12.48
CA VAL A 169 8.58 -0.57 -13.67
C VAL A 169 8.58 0.42 -14.83
N GLY A 170 8.14 1.66 -14.61
CA GLY A 170 8.14 2.71 -15.63
C GLY A 170 9.52 3.04 -16.17
N GLU A 171 10.52 3.15 -15.30
CA GLU A 171 11.92 3.39 -15.68
C GLU A 171 12.51 2.25 -16.53
N GLU A 172 12.26 1.00 -16.16
CA GLU A 172 12.73 -0.17 -16.90
C GLU A 172 12.09 -0.22 -18.30
N VAL A 173 10.78 0.02 -18.40
CA VAL A 173 10.06 0.08 -19.67
C VAL A 173 10.58 1.21 -20.55
N ALA A 174 10.80 2.40 -19.97
CA ALA A 174 11.39 3.52 -20.69
C ALA A 174 12.80 3.20 -21.20
N GLY A 175 13.63 2.54 -20.38
CA GLY A 175 14.96 2.08 -20.79
C GLY A 175 14.90 1.08 -21.95
N ILE A 176 13.96 0.14 -21.90
CA ILE A 176 13.72 -0.80 -22.99
C ILE A 176 13.22 -0.08 -24.25
N MET A 177 12.32 0.89 -24.10
CA MET A 177 11.80 1.69 -25.20
C MET A 177 12.90 2.50 -25.88
N MET A 178 13.82 3.11 -25.13
CA MET A 178 14.99 3.81 -25.66
C MET A 178 15.92 2.88 -26.46
N TRP A 179 16.07 1.63 -26.04
CA TRP A 179 16.80 0.63 -26.83
C TRP A 179 16.03 0.21 -28.07
N ALA A 180 14.73 -0.07 -27.93
CA ALA A 180 13.84 -0.57 -28.98
C ALA A 180 13.71 0.41 -30.17
N ALA A 181 13.75 1.71 -29.88
CA ALA A 181 13.66 2.81 -30.84
C ALA A 181 14.96 3.07 -31.63
N LYS A 182 16.05 2.34 -31.36
CA LYS A 182 17.30 2.52 -32.13
C LYS A 182 17.11 2.02 -33.58
N PRO A 183 17.58 2.77 -34.60
CA PRO A 183 17.47 2.39 -36.02
C PRO A 183 18.15 1.05 -36.32
N THR A 184 19.26 0.80 -35.61
CA THR A 184 20.01 -0.45 -35.70
C THR A 184 20.14 -1.03 -34.29
N VAL A 185 19.32 -2.01 -33.96
CA VAL A 185 19.43 -2.77 -32.71
C VAL A 185 20.50 -3.83 -32.86
N SER A 186 21.63 -3.63 -32.18
CA SER A 186 22.66 -4.67 -32.05
C SER A 186 22.26 -5.63 -30.93
N GLY A 187 22.52 -6.92 -31.10
CA GLY A 187 22.30 -7.91 -30.03
C GLY A 187 23.23 -7.76 -28.82
N LYS A 188 24.22 -6.84 -28.87
CA LYS A 188 25.20 -6.61 -27.80
C LYS A 188 24.68 -5.68 -26.71
N ASP A 189 23.74 -4.79 -27.03
CA ASP A 189 23.24 -3.74 -26.12
C ASP A 189 21.81 -3.99 -25.65
N ILE A 190 21.31 -5.22 -25.77
CA ILE A 190 19.96 -5.59 -25.32
C ILE A 190 19.83 -5.39 -23.80
N PRO A 191 18.78 -4.68 -23.31
CA PRO A 191 18.50 -4.52 -21.90
C PRO A 191 18.52 -5.85 -21.15
N PHE A 192 19.02 -5.83 -19.91
CA PHE A 192 19.22 -7.05 -19.14
C PHE A 192 17.93 -7.86 -18.95
N LEU A 193 16.79 -7.18 -18.73
CA LEU A 193 15.48 -7.83 -18.64
C LEU A 193 15.15 -8.61 -19.91
N LEU A 194 15.23 -7.97 -21.09
CA LEU A 194 14.96 -8.61 -22.37
C LEU A 194 15.95 -9.73 -22.68
N LYS A 195 17.23 -9.54 -22.31
CA LYS A 195 18.26 -10.56 -22.45
C LYS A 195 17.88 -11.80 -21.62
N THR A 196 17.53 -11.61 -20.36
CA THR A 196 17.13 -12.69 -19.45
C THR A 196 15.88 -13.40 -19.97
N PHE A 197 14.87 -12.64 -20.39
CA PHE A 197 13.65 -13.18 -20.98
C PHE A 197 13.94 -14.00 -22.24
N LYS A 198 14.80 -13.53 -23.13
CA LYS A 198 15.18 -14.26 -24.35
C LYS A 198 15.81 -15.64 -24.06
N TYR A 199 16.58 -15.77 -22.97
CA TYR A 199 17.25 -17.02 -22.63
C TYR A 199 16.45 -17.94 -21.71
N THR A 200 15.56 -17.39 -20.88
CA THR A 200 14.87 -18.15 -19.83
C THR A 200 13.36 -18.21 -20.03
N SER A 201 12.80 -17.38 -20.91
CA SER A 201 11.36 -17.13 -21.06
C SER A 201 10.67 -16.70 -19.77
N THR A 202 11.44 -16.11 -18.83
CA THR A 202 10.94 -15.59 -17.55
C THR A 202 11.46 -14.18 -17.30
N SER A 203 10.76 -13.43 -16.45
CA SER A 203 11.15 -12.10 -16.01
C SER A 203 11.06 -11.98 -14.48
N SER A 204 11.76 -11.01 -13.88
CA SER A 204 11.59 -10.72 -12.45
C SER A 204 10.14 -10.33 -12.11
N TYR A 205 9.39 -9.81 -13.07
CA TYR A 205 7.99 -9.42 -12.91
C TYR A 205 7.04 -10.62 -12.75
N ASP A 206 7.43 -11.81 -13.20
CA ASP A 206 6.66 -13.03 -12.91
C ASP A 206 6.67 -13.34 -11.41
N SER A 207 7.82 -13.15 -10.76
CA SER A 207 7.96 -13.31 -9.31
C SER A 207 7.26 -12.20 -8.55
N ASP A 208 7.41 -10.94 -8.98
CA ASP A 208 6.74 -9.80 -8.34
C ASP A 208 5.20 -9.91 -8.44
N ASN A 209 4.66 -10.41 -9.57
CA ASN A 209 3.24 -10.73 -9.71
C ASN A 209 2.78 -11.73 -8.64
N ILE A 210 3.49 -12.86 -8.49
CA ILE A 210 3.16 -13.88 -7.48
C ILE A 210 3.21 -13.28 -6.07
N ILE A 211 4.24 -12.49 -5.75
CA ILE A 211 4.38 -11.86 -4.43
C ILE A 211 3.20 -10.92 -4.14
N LEU A 212 2.86 -10.01 -5.07
CA LEU A 212 1.76 -9.06 -4.90
C LEU A 212 0.40 -9.77 -4.85
N THR A 213 0.18 -10.77 -5.71
CA THR A 213 -1.04 -11.58 -5.70
C THR A 213 -1.21 -12.31 -4.37
N ASN A 214 -0.17 -13.00 -3.89
CA ASN A 214 -0.22 -13.71 -2.61
C ASN A 214 -0.43 -12.75 -1.43
N TRP A 215 0.25 -11.59 -1.45
CA TRP A 215 0.11 -10.58 -0.41
C TRP A 215 -1.32 -10.04 -0.31
N THR A 216 -1.96 -9.74 -1.45
CA THR A 216 -3.34 -9.22 -1.47
C THR A 216 -4.38 -10.27 -1.06
N GLN A 217 -4.16 -11.55 -1.35
CA GLN A 217 -5.07 -12.64 -0.94
C GLN A 217 -4.95 -12.98 0.54
N THR A 218 -3.71 -13.11 1.04
CA THR A 218 -3.45 -13.62 2.40
C THR A 218 -3.70 -12.55 3.46
N ASN A 219 -3.19 -11.33 3.25
CA ASN A 219 -3.19 -10.33 4.32
C ASN A 219 -4.57 -9.70 4.53
N TRP A 220 -5.35 -9.51 3.46
CA TRP A 220 -6.69 -8.94 3.61
C TRP A 220 -7.61 -9.86 4.43
N LEU A 221 -7.58 -11.16 4.14
CA LEU A 221 -8.32 -12.15 4.92
C LEU A 221 -7.81 -12.23 6.36
N ALA A 222 -6.49 -12.14 6.59
CA ALA A 222 -5.93 -12.12 7.94
C ALA A 222 -6.33 -10.86 8.75
N PHE A 223 -6.38 -9.69 8.11
CA PHE A 223 -6.84 -8.46 8.76
C PHE A 223 -8.34 -8.47 9.07
N GLN A 224 -9.14 -9.20 8.29
CA GLN A 224 -10.57 -9.40 8.59
C GLN A 224 -10.82 -10.50 9.64
N GLY A 225 -10.01 -11.56 9.62
CA GLY A 225 -10.15 -12.77 10.45
C GLY A 225 -9.62 -12.65 11.88
N THR A 226 -8.98 -11.54 12.25
CA THR A 226 -8.54 -11.24 13.63
C THR A 226 -9.71 -10.86 14.57
N THR A 227 -10.94 -11.18 14.17
CA THR A 227 -12.20 -10.93 14.89
C THR A 227 -12.72 -12.14 15.68
N SER A 228 -11.96 -13.22 15.81
CA SER A 228 -12.34 -14.43 16.57
C SER A 228 -11.72 -14.48 17.96
#